data_AF-A0AAD5MVP6-F1
#
_entry.id   AF-A0AAD5MVP6-F1
#
_cell.length_a   1.000
_cell.length_b   1.000
_cell.length_c   1.000
_cell.angle_alpha   90.00
_cell.angle_beta   90.00
_cell.angle_gamma   90.00
#
_symmetry.space_group_name_H-M   'P 1'
#
loop_
_entity.id
_entity.type
_entity.pdbx_description
1 polymer ?
#
loop_
_entity_poly.entity_id
_entity_poly.type
_entity_poly.pdbx_seq_one_letter_code
_entity_poly.pdbx_strand_id
1 'polypeptide(L)'
;MAHSLVLSHKNAVLLKASEQLEKALVKLKQDQIQIQNSTTLKDLTAARVQCETGLSIVEKMRNNVQKGFDIFLEKLGEINPDPDNVEQIYRDTLTYSQKLLDDSFEYTTILLTQIDTLRQQAEHSQTSQLPTEKEETSETPTIRKMELPTIPIPTFNGDIWEWDNFWELYNLNVHSQNVSDLQKFNYLINSLKGESL
;
A
#
# COMPACT_ATOMS: atom_id res chain seq x y z
N MET A 1 31.50 18.48 20.26
CA MET A 1 30.26 18.95 20.92
C MET A 1 29.13 19.23 19.93
N ALA A 2 29.30 20.09 18.91
CA ALA A 2 28.21 20.41 17.96
C ALA A 2 27.63 19.18 17.21
N HIS A 3 28.48 18.28 16.70
CA HIS A 3 28.05 17.06 16.00
C HIS A 3 27.22 16.11 16.90
N SER A 4 27.61 15.93 18.16
CA SER A 4 26.87 15.10 19.13
C SER A 4 25.49 15.70 19.47
N LEU A 5 25.39 17.03 19.59
CA LEU A 5 24.10 17.69 19.82
C LEU A 5 23.15 17.55 18.61
N VAL A 6 23.67 17.73 17.40
CA VAL A 6 22.90 17.54 16.16
C VAL A 6 22.41 16.11 16.06
N LEU A 7 23.28 15.14 16.34
CA LEU A 7 22.95 13.72 16.28
C LEU A 7 21.86 13.33 17.28
N SER A 8 22.01 13.77 18.54
CA SER A 8 21.01 13.58 19.59
C SER A 8 19.66 14.20 19.22
N HIS A 9 19.66 15.39 18.61
CA HIS A 9 18.44 16.02 18.13
C HIS A 9 17.78 15.22 16.99
N LYS A 10 18.55 14.75 16.00
CA LYS A 10 18.02 13.93 14.90
C LYS A 10 17.45 12.61 15.42
N ASN A 11 18.11 11.97 16.37
CA ASN A 11 17.60 10.78 17.06
C ASN A 11 16.25 11.04 17.73
N ALA A 12 16.13 12.15 18.47
CA ALA A 12 14.88 12.52 19.15
C ALA A 12 13.73 12.81 18.16
N VAL A 13 14.04 13.43 17.01
CA VAL A 13 13.05 13.67 15.95
C VAL A 13 12.58 12.36 15.33
N LEU A 14 13.49 11.44 15.02
CA LEU A 14 13.16 10.11 14.51
C LEU A 14 12.28 9.34 15.50
N LEU A 15 12.71 9.26 16.76
CA LEU A 15 11.95 8.57 17.81
C LEU A 15 10.52 9.10 17.92
N LYS A 16 10.35 10.43 17.94
CA LYS A 16 9.03 11.06 18.00
C LYS A 16 8.17 10.74 16.77
N ALA A 17 8.75 10.71 15.57
CA ALA A 17 8.02 10.34 14.36
C ALA A 17 7.58 8.87 14.42
N SER A 18 8.46 7.98 14.88
CA SER A 18 8.18 6.55 15.06
C SER A 18 7.06 6.33 16.07
N GLU A 19 7.10 6.97 17.25
CA GLU A 19 6.02 6.89 18.24
C GLU A 19 4.66 7.37 17.71
N GLN A 20 4.64 8.35 16.80
CA GLN A 20 3.40 8.82 16.18
C GLN A 20 2.83 7.79 15.21
N LEU A 21 3.68 7.18 14.38
CA LEU A 21 3.28 6.11 13.48
C LEU A 21 2.76 4.90 14.27
N GLU A 22 3.44 4.49 15.33
CA GLU A 22 2.99 3.37 16.18
C GLU A 22 1.61 3.65 16.78
N LYS A 23 1.38 4.85 17.34
CA LYS A 23 0.07 5.24 17.88
C LYS A 23 -1.02 5.20 16.82
N ALA A 24 -0.73 5.63 15.59
CA ALA A 24 -1.68 5.59 14.48
C ALA A 24 -1.99 4.14 14.08
N LEU A 25 -0.99 3.27 14.01
CA LEU A 25 -1.18 1.85 13.70
C LEU A 25 -2.01 1.15 14.77
N VAL A 26 -1.74 1.38 16.06
CA VAL A 26 -2.51 0.78 17.17
C VAL A 26 -3.97 1.24 17.12
N LYS A 27 -4.20 2.54 16.92
CA LYS A 27 -5.56 3.08 16.81
C LYS A 27 -6.30 2.48 15.61
N LEU A 28 -5.67 2.43 14.44
CA LEU A 28 -6.29 1.91 13.23
C LEU A 28 -6.63 0.42 13.38
N LYS A 29 -5.72 -0.39 13.93
CA LYS A 29 -5.97 -1.80 14.26
C LYS A 29 -7.19 -1.98 15.19
N GLN A 30 -7.30 -1.13 16.21
CA GLN A 30 -8.43 -1.16 17.14
C GLN A 30 -9.76 -0.79 16.45
N ASP A 31 -9.74 0.24 15.60
CA ASP A 31 -10.91 0.69 14.84
C ASP A 31 -11.37 -0.40 13.85
N GLN A 32 -10.44 -1.15 13.25
CA GLN A 32 -10.76 -2.23 12.31
C GLN A 32 -11.46 -3.43 12.94
N ILE A 33 -11.15 -3.77 14.20
CA ILE A 33 -11.87 -4.83 14.94
C ILE A 33 -13.37 -4.52 15.04
N GLN A 34 -13.73 -3.24 15.10
CA GLN A 34 -15.14 -2.81 15.17
C GLN A 34 -15.85 -2.94 13.82
N ILE A 35 -15.13 -2.75 12.71
CA ILE A 35 -15.68 -2.77 11.34
C ILE A 35 -16.09 -4.19 10.90
N GLN A 36 -15.38 -5.23 11.36
CA GLN A 36 -15.64 -6.63 10.97
C GLN A 36 -17.03 -7.16 11.38
N ASN A 37 -17.77 -6.45 12.23
CA ASN A 37 -19.10 -6.86 12.70
C ASN A 37 -20.28 -6.23 11.92
N SER A 38 -20.02 -5.46 10.88
CA SER A 38 -21.08 -4.74 10.16
C SER A 38 -21.69 -5.50 8.99
N THR A 39 -22.99 -5.33 8.77
CA THR A 39 -23.80 -6.13 7.83
C THR A 39 -24.60 -5.29 6.81
N THR A 40 -24.63 -3.95 6.90
CA THR A 40 -25.39 -3.12 5.94
C THR A 40 -24.50 -2.46 4.89
N LEU A 41 -25.03 -2.26 3.68
CA LEU A 41 -24.29 -1.64 2.55
C LEU A 41 -23.77 -0.22 2.85
N LYS A 42 -24.55 0.57 3.60
CA LYS A 42 -24.12 1.91 4.06
C LYS A 42 -22.92 1.82 5.00
N ASP A 43 -22.94 0.82 5.87
CA ASP A 43 -21.85 0.60 6.82
C ASP A 43 -20.60 0.05 6.13
N LEU A 44 -20.73 -0.79 5.09
CA LEU A 44 -19.60 -1.25 4.27
C LEU A 44 -18.93 -0.09 3.51
N THR A 45 -19.72 0.86 3.01
CA THR A 45 -19.18 2.03 2.32
C THR A 45 -18.47 2.97 3.30
N ALA A 46 -19.06 3.21 4.47
CA ALA A 46 -18.44 4.01 5.53
C ALA A 46 -17.15 3.36 6.05
N ALA A 47 -17.15 2.04 6.24
CA ALA A 47 -15.99 1.25 6.62
C ALA A 47 -14.86 1.37 5.59
N ARG A 48 -15.18 1.29 4.28
CA ARG A 48 -14.19 1.45 3.22
C ARG A 48 -13.53 2.82 3.26
N VAL A 49 -14.32 3.90 3.34
CA VAL A 49 -13.81 5.28 3.41
C VAL A 49 -12.93 5.48 4.65
N GLN A 50 -13.30 4.86 5.77
CA GLN A 50 -12.49 4.88 6.99
C GLN A 50 -11.14 4.17 6.79
N CYS A 51 -11.12 3.00 6.14
CA CYS A 51 -9.88 2.29 5.81
C CYS A 51 -8.99 3.10 4.85
N GLU A 52 -9.56 3.70 3.80
CA GLU A 52 -8.83 4.56 2.84
C GLU A 52 -8.20 5.78 3.54
N THR A 53 -8.95 6.41 4.44
CA THR A 53 -8.45 7.54 5.24
C THR A 53 -7.33 7.10 6.18
N GLY A 54 -7.49 5.95 6.85
CA GLY A 54 -6.48 5.38 7.74
C GLY A 54 -5.19 5.03 6.99
N LEU A 55 -5.31 4.42 5.80
CA LEU A 55 -4.18 4.09 4.93
C LEU A 55 -3.37 5.35 4.58
N SER A 56 -4.04 6.40 4.10
CA SER A 56 -3.37 7.66 3.73
C SER A 56 -2.62 8.31 4.92
N ILE A 57 -3.18 8.23 6.13
CA ILE A 57 -2.53 8.73 7.34
C ILE A 57 -1.26 7.93 7.67
N VAL A 58 -1.37 6.59 7.63
CA VAL A 58 -0.25 5.68 7.92
C VAL A 58 0.88 5.88 6.90
N GLU A 59 0.56 5.97 5.60
CA GLU A 59 1.56 6.22 4.55
C GLU A 59 2.29 7.55 4.76
N LYS A 60 1.56 8.62 5.10
CA LYS A 60 2.17 9.92 5.39
C LYS A 60 3.12 9.85 6.59
N MET A 61 2.73 9.15 7.65
CA MET A 61 3.55 8.99 8.85
C MET A 61 4.77 8.09 8.59
N ARG A 62 4.59 6.96 7.88
CA ARG A 62 5.66 6.07 7.41
C ARG A 62 6.69 6.84 6.59
N ASN A 63 6.26 7.64 5.63
CA ASN A 63 7.15 8.48 4.82
C ASN A 63 7.92 9.51 5.68
N ASN A 64 7.32 10.01 6.76
CA ASN A 64 8.02 10.89 7.69
C ASN A 64 9.08 10.14 8.51
N VAL A 65 8.75 8.95 9.01
CA VAL A 65 9.71 8.07 9.72
C VAL A 65 10.86 7.70 8.79
N GLN A 66 10.59 7.29 7.56
CA GLN A 66 11.61 6.95 6.56
C GLN A 66 12.57 8.13 6.33
N LYS A 67 12.04 9.34 6.08
CA LYS A 67 12.87 10.54 5.90
C LYS A 67 13.71 10.84 7.14
N GLY A 68 13.14 10.72 8.33
CA GLY A 68 13.87 10.91 9.59
C GLY A 68 14.99 9.88 9.77
N PHE A 69 14.72 8.64 9.37
CA PHE A 69 15.64 7.52 9.42
C PHE A 69 16.84 7.75 8.49
N ASP A 70 16.58 8.09 7.23
CA ASP A 70 17.61 8.35 6.22
C ASP A 70 18.50 9.53 6.64
N ILE A 71 17.91 10.64 7.10
CA ILE A 71 18.64 11.81 7.61
C ILE A 71 19.50 11.45 8.82
N PHE A 72 19.00 10.58 9.70
CA PHE A 72 19.73 10.18 10.89
C PHE A 72 20.93 9.28 10.53
N LEU A 73 20.74 8.33 9.61
CA LEU A 73 21.82 7.49 9.08
C LEU A 73 22.87 8.31 8.34
N GLU A 74 22.47 9.29 7.53
CA GLU A 74 23.38 10.23 6.87
C GLU A 74 24.27 10.95 7.89
N LYS A 75 23.67 11.51 8.95
CA LYS A 75 24.42 12.19 10.01
C LYS A 75 25.29 11.27 10.85
N LEU A 76 24.88 10.01 11.06
CA LEU A 76 25.77 9.01 11.66
C LEU A 76 26.97 8.75 10.75
N GLY A 77 26.76 8.58 9.44
CA GLY A 77 27.82 8.36 8.46
C GLY A 77 28.83 9.51 8.38
N GLU A 78 28.39 10.76 8.48
CA GLU A 78 29.28 11.94 8.49
C GLU A 78 30.28 11.94 9.65
N ILE A 79 29.86 11.42 10.80
CA ILE A 79 30.71 11.36 12.00
C ILE A 79 31.62 10.13 11.94
N ASN A 80 31.28 9.14 11.09
CA ASN A 80 31.96 7.86 10.93
C ASN A 80 32.35 7.25 12.29
N PRO A 81 31.39 7.03 13.20
CA PRO A 81 31.67 6.52 14.52
C PRO A 81 32.23 5.11 14.41
N ASP A 82 33.17 4.78 15.30
CA ASP A 82 33.57 3.40 15.53
C ASP A 82 32.29 2.59 15.84
N PRO A 83 32.00 1.50 15.10
CA PRO A 83 30.86 0.64 15.37
C PRO A 83 30.77 0.25 16.85
N ASP A 84 31.89 -0.03 17.51
CA ASP A 84 31.88 -0.44 18.91
C ASP A 84 31.59 0.72 19.89
N ASN A 85 31.60 1.96 19.40
CA ASN A 85 31.42 3.19 20.18
C ASN A 85 30.16 3.98 19.81
N VAL A 86 29.21 3.39 19.07
CA VAL A 86 27.90 4.01 18.82
C VAL A 86 27.06 3.89 20.09
N GLU A 87 26.54 5.02 20.59
CA GLU A 87 25.67 5.05 21.76
C GLU A 87 24.47 4.11 21.56
N GLN A 88 24.19 3.26 22.57
CA GLN A 88 23.13 2.26 22.52
C GLN A 88 21.77 2.85 22.16
N ILE A 89 21.47 4.06 22.65
CA ILE A 89 20.21 4.77 22.36
C ILE A 89 19.98 5.01 20.86
N TYR A 90 21.04 5.22 20.07
CA TYR A 90 20.94 5.39 18.62
C TYR A 90 20.65 4.05 17.94
N ARG A 91 21.29 2.98 18.41
CA ARG A 91 21.05 1.61 17.93
C ARG A 91 19.61 1.17 18.20
N ASP A 92 19.12 1.44 19.40
CA ASP A 92 17.76 1.12 19.80
C ASP A 92 16.74 1.89 18.96
N THR A 93 16.98 3.19 18.75
CA THR A 93 16.08 4.03 17.94
C THR A 93 16.04 3.59 16.48
N LEU A 94 17.18 3.24 15.89
CA LEU A 94 17.25 2.69 14.53
C LEU A 94 16.52 1.35 14.44
N THR A 95 16.81 0.42 15.36
CA THR A 95 16.17 -0.90 15.36
C THR A 95 14.66 -0.80 15.51
N TYR A 96 14.19 0.04 16.46
CA TYR A 96 12.76 0.30 16.67
C TYR A 96 12.11 0.91 15.43
N SER A 97 12.71 1.94 14.84
CA SER A 97 12.13 2.64 13.70
C SER A 97 12.10 1.76 12.44
N GLN A 98 13.16 0.97 12.20
CA GLN A 98 13.19 0.01 11.09
C GLN A 98 12.09 -1.03 11.23
N LYS A 99 12.02 -1.68 12.40
CA LYS A 99 10.96 -2.66 12.68
C LYS A 99 9.57 -2.03 12.48
N LEU A 100 9.37 -0.81 12.95
CA LEU A 100 8.09 -0.12 12.80
C LEU A 100 7.76 0.18 11.33
N LEU A 101 8.75 0.53 10.51
CA LEU A 101 8.56 0.68 9.06
C LEU A 101 8.13 -0.65 8.44
N ASP A 102 8.76 -1.77 8.80
CA ASP A 102 8.40 -3.10 8.32
C ASP A 102 6.96 -3.48 8.75
N ASP A 103 6.66 -3.34 10.04
CA ASP A 103 5.32 -3.60 10.60
C ASP A 103 4.25 -2.72 9.94
N SER A 104 4.58 -1.46 9.62
CA SER A 104 3.67 -0.54 8.93
C SER A 104 3.39 -0.99 7.49
N PHE A 105 4.40 -1.48 6.78
CA PHE A 105 4.26 -1.97 5.41
C PHE A 105 3.32 -3.17 5.34
N GLU A 106 3.57 -4.17 6.20
CA GLU A 106 2.75 -5.36 6.28
C GLU A 106 1.29 -4.99 6.59
N TYR A 107 1.08 -4.06 7.53
CA TYR A 107 -0.26 -3.62 7.87
C TYR A 107 -0.95 -2.86 6.71
N THR A 108 -0.24 -1.98 5.99
CA THR A 108 -0.81 -1.30 4.81
C THR A 108 -1.22 -2.27 3.71
N THR A 109 -0.48 -3.37 3.53
CA THR A 109 -0.83 -4.46 2.60
C THR A 109 -2.13 -5.15 2.99
N ILE A 110 -2.31 -5.42 4.29
CA ILE A 110 -3.56 -5.98 4.82
C ILE A 110 -4.72 -5.00 4.61
N LEU A 111 -4.53 -3.71 4.86
CA LEU A 111 -5.54 -2.67 4.65
C LEU A 111 -6.00 -2.58 3.20
N LEU A 112 -5.07 -2.59 2.25
CA LEU A 112 -5.38 -2.56 0.82
C LEU A 112 -6.26 -3.74 0.41
N THR A 113 -5.87 -4.95 0.84
CA THR A 113 -6.65 -6.18 0.58
C THR A 113 -8.07 -6.09 1.14
N GLN A 114 -8.23 -5.51 2.32
CA GLN A 114 -9.55 -5.31 2.93
C GLN A 114 -10.39 -4.26 2.19
N ILE A 115 -9.79 -3.16 1.75
CA ILE A 115 -10.47 -2.12 0.94
C ILE A 115 -11.00 -2.74 -0.34
N ASP A 116 -10.22 -3.58 -1.02
CA ASP A 116 -10.64 -4.27 -2.23
C ASP A 116 -11.76 -5.27 -1.96
N THR A 117 -11.69 -6.01 -0.85
CA THR A 117 -12.76 -6.94 -0.43
C THR A 117 -14.07 -6.18 -0.17
N LEU A 118 -14.01 -5.06 0.56
CA LEU A 118 -15.18 -4.21 0.82
C LEU A 118 -15.78 -3.64 -0.46
N ARG A 119 -14.93 -3.27 -1.44
CA ARG A 119 -15.38 -2.80 -2.76
C ARG A 119 -16.15 -3.89 -3.50
N GLN A 120 -15.62 -5.11 -3.55
CA GLN A 120 -16.28 -6.24 -4.21
C GLN A 120 -17.63 -6.60 -3.54
N GLN A 121 -17.71 -6.57 -2.21
CA GLN A 121 -18.94 -6.83 -1.47
C GLN A 121 -20.04 -5.79 -1.75
N ALA A 122 -19.65 -4.52 -1.88
CA ALA A 122 -20.57 -3.44 -2.23
C ALA A 122 -21.11 -3.59 -3.66
N GLU A 123 -20.26 -4.00 -4.61
CA GLU A 123 -20.66 -4.26 -6.01
C GLU A 123 -21.60 -5.46 -6.13
N HIS A 124 -21.33 -6.56 -5.41
CA HIS A 124 -22.19 -7.75 -5.42
C HIS A 124 -23.60 -7.49 -4.85
N SER A 125 -23.71 -6.57 -3.89
CA SER A 125 -24.99 -6.18 -3.28
C SER A 125 -25.88 -5.36 -4.22
N GLN A 126 -25.31 -4.65 -5.21
CA GLN A 126 -26.08 -3.85 -6.18
C GLN A 126 -26.67 -4.68 -7.33
N THR A 127 -26.01 -5.77 -7.75
CA THR A 127 -26.48 -6.61 -8.87
C THR A 127 -27.70 -7.46 -8.52
N SER A 128 -27.99 -7.66 -7.24
CA SER A 128 -29.09 -8.52 -6.77
C SER A 128 -30.45 -7.80 -6.62
N GLN A 129 -30.55 -6.51 -6.99
CA GLN A 129 -31.78 -5.69 -6.88
C GLN A 129 -32.24 -5.11 -8.21
N LEU A 130 -32.50 -5.94 -9.22
CA LEU A 130 -33.36 -5.57 -10.35
C LEU A 130 -34.52 -6.56 -10.47
N PRO A 131 -35.78 -6.15 -10.25
CA PRO A 131 -36.91 -6.91 -10.76
C PRO A 131 -37.07 -6.54 -12.24
N THR A 132 -36.89 -7.51 -13.14
CA THR A 132 -37.46 -7.38 -14.49
C THR A 132 -38.11 -8.69 -14.88
N GLU A 133 -39.43 -8.58 -14.93
CA GLU A 133 -40.43 -9.51 -15.43
C GLU A 133 -40.12 -9.94 -16.88
N LYS A 134 -40.54 -11.15 -17.21
CA LYS A 134 -40.31 -11.83 -18.49
C LYS A 134 -41.03 -11.11 -19.64
N GLU A 135 -40.39 -10.98 -20.81
CA GLU A 135 -40.81 -11.61 -22.09
C GLU A 135 -39.91 -11.22 -23.28
N GLU A 136 -39.44 -12.26 -23.97
CA GLU A 136 -39.27 -12.49 -25.41
C GLU A 136 -38.55 -11.51 -26.36
N THR A 137 -37.48 -12.07 -26.95
CA THR A 137 -37.10 -12.08 -28.38
C THR A 137 -36.81 -10.76 -29.09
N SER A 138 -35.52 -10.44 -29.25
CA SER A 138 -34.98 -9.93 -30.53
C SER A 138 -33.44 -9.93 -30.52
N GLU A 139 -32.91 -10.30 -31.68
CA GLU A 139 -31.51 -10.48 -32.04
C GLU A 139 -30.59 -9.35 -31.56
N THR A 140 -29.45 -9.71 -30.98
CA THR A 140 -28.41 -8.77 -30.55
C THR A 140 -27.56 -8.32 -31.75
N PRO A 141 -27.43 -7.01 -32.03
CA PRO A 141 -26.33 -6.55 -32.85
C PRO A 141 -25.08 -6.62 -31.99
N THR A 142 -24.11 -7.41 -32.45
CA THR A 142 -22.80 -7.55 -31.81
C THR A 142 -22.14 -6.18 -31.70
N ILE A 143 -22.07 -5.63 -30.49
CA ILE A 143 -21.26 -4.45 -30.20
C ILE A 143 -19.81 -4.87 -30.45
N ARG A 144 -19.25 -4.44 -31.57
CA ARG A 144 -17.82 -4.56 -31.82
C ARG A 144 -17.12 -3.74 -30.75
N LYS A 145 -16.50 -4.43 -29.78
CA LYS A 145 -15.58 -3.80 -28.83
C LYS A 145 -14.54 -3.04 -29.64
N MET A 146 -14.47 -1.74 -29.39
CA MET A 146 -13.50 -0.84 -29.98
C MET A 146 -12.11 -1.33 -29.59
N GLU A 147 -11.38 -1.94 -30.53
CA GLU A 147 -10.00 -2.36 -30.31
C GLU A 147 -9.14 -1.11 -30.21
N LEU A 148 -8.77 -0.75 -28.98
CA LEU A 148 -7.77 0.28 -28.71
C LEU A 148 -6.40 -0.20 -29.24
N PRO A 149 -5.56 0.72 -29.75
CA PRO A 149 -4.23 0.38 -30.25
C PRO A 149 -3.41 -0.30 -29.16
N THR A 150 -2.71 -1.37 -29.52
CA THR A 150 -1.85 -2.17 -28.65
C THR A 150 -0.73 -1.29 -28.09
N ILE A 151 -0.91 -0.78 -26.88
CA ILE A 151 0.15 -0.11 -26.13
C ILE A 151 1.16 -1.19 -25.73
N PRO A 152 2.47 -1.00 -25.98
CA PRO A 152 3.49 -2.00 -25.64
C PRO A 152 3.46 -2.31 -24.15
N ILE A 153 3.48 -3.60 -23.83
CA ILE A 153 3.40 -4.12 -22.47
C ILE A 153 4.63 -3.62 -21.68
N PRO A 154 4.44 -3.00 -20.50
CA PRO A 154 5.56 -2.64 -19.64
C PRO A 154 6.26 -3.92 -19.14
N THR A 155 7.56 -4.00 -19.35
CA THR A 155 8.40 -5.09 -18.82
C THR A 155 8.96 -4.69 -17.45
N PHE A 156 8.81 -5.56 -16.46
CA PHE A 156 9.47 -5.43 -15.17
C PHE A 156 10.76 -6.24 -15.15
N ASN A 157 11.89 -5.58 -14.96
CA ASN A 157 13.21 -6.22 -15.01
C ASN A 157 13.74 -6.68 -13.65
N GLY A 158 12.93 -6.58 -12.59
CA GLY A 158 13.36 -6.92 -11.23
C GLY A 158 13.98 -5.76 -10.44
N ASP A 159 14.02 -4.55 -10.99
CA ASP A 159 14.44 -3.35 -10.24
C ASP A 159 13.30 -2.88 -9.33
N ILE A 160 13.53 -2.97 -8.01
CA ILE A 160 12.55 -2.59 -6.97
C ILE A 160 12.16 -1.11 -7.09
N TRP A 161 13.04 -0.23 -7.59
CA TRP A 161 12.75 1.19 -7.78
C TRP A 161 11.79 1.47 -8.94
N GLU A 162 11.65 0.52 -9.87
CA GLU A 162 10.71 0.60 -10.99
C GLU A 162 9.35 -0.05 -10.68
N TRP A 163 9.22 -0.71 -9.51
CA TRP A 163 8.01 -1.47 -9.16
C TRP A 163 6.75 -0.61 -9.14
N ASP A 164 6.79 0.57 -8.51
CA ASP A 164 5.62 1.45 -8.41
C ASP A 164 5.13 1.91 -9.79
N ASN A 165 6.07 2.31 -10.67
CA ASN A 165 5.77 2.71 -12.04
C ASN A 165 5.26 1.53 -12.88
N PHE A 166 5.87 0.35 -12.73
CA PHE A 166 5.40 -0.87 -13.37
C PHE A 166 3.98 -1.23 -12.93
N TRP A 167 3.71 -1.21 -11.62
CA TRP A 167 2.42 -1.55 -11.06
C TRP A 167 1.32 -0.58 -11.49
N GLU A 168 1.60 0.73 -11.52
CA GLU A 168 0.65 1.72 -12.06
C GLU A 168 0.30 1.43 -13.52
N LEU A 169 1.30 1.18 -14.38
CA LEU A 169 1.08 0.86 -15.78
C LEU A 169 0.35 -0.47 -15.96
N TYR A 170 0.69 -1.50 -15.18
CA TYR A 170 -0.01 -2.79 -15.19
C TYR A 170 -1.46 -2.64 -14.72
N ASN A 171 -1.71 -1.84 -13.68
CA ASN A 171 -3.03 -1.60 -13.14
C ASN A 171 -3.93 -0.90 -14.17
N LEU A 172 -3.42 0.15 -14.81
CA LEU A 172 -4.10 0.91 -15.86
C LEU A 172 -4.39 0.06 -17.11
N ASN A 173 -3.45 -0.77 -17.55
CA ASN A 173 -3.56 -1.48 -18.84
C ASN A 173 -4.17 -2.87 -18.74
N VAL A 174 -4.08 -3.55 -17.59
CA VAL A 174 -4.48 -4.96 -17.43
C VAL A 174 -5.48 -5.13 -16.30
N HIS A 175 -5.17 -4.63 -15.10
CA HIS A 175 -6.01 -4.89 -13.92
C HIS A 175 -7.37 -4.19 -13.98
N SER A 176 -7.41 -2.96 -14.53
CA SER A 176 -8.63 -2.16 -14.73
C SER A 176 -9.53 -2.69 -15.87
N GLN A 177 -9.02 -3.58 -16.71
CA GLN A 177 -9.76 -4.14 -17.83
C GLN A 177 -10.70 -5.26 -17.36
N ASN A 178 -11.84 -5.40 -18.05
CA ASN A 178 -12.81 -6.47 -17.83
C ASN A 178 -12.35 -7.77 -18.52
N VAL A 179 -11.24 -8.33 -18.01
CA VAL A 179 -10.62 -9.60 -18.41
C VAL A 179 -10.55 -10.53 -17.20
N SER A 180 -10.51 -11.85 -17.42
CA SER A 180 -10.56 -12.80 -16.30
C SER A 180 -9.30 -12.75 -15.45
N ASP A 181 -9.41 -13.10 -14.16
CA ASP A 181 -8.25 -13.11 -13.25
C ASP A 181 -7.14 -14.05 -13.73
N LEU A 182 -7.50 -15.16 -14.40
CA LEU A 182 -6.54 -16.05 -15.04
C LEU A 182 -5.79 -15.36 -16.20
N GLN A 183 -6.47 -14.53 -16.98
CA GLN A 183 -5.82 -13.74 -18.02
C GLN A 183 -4.92 -12.68 -17.42
N LYS A 184 -5.39 -11.94 -16.39
CA LYS A 184 -4.55 -10.97 -15.65
C LYS A 184 -3.29 -11.63 -15.11
N PHE A 185 -3.42 -12.78 -14.45
CA PHE A 185 -2.29 -13.54 -13.92
C PHE A 185 -1.30 -13.95 -15.02
N ASN A 186 -1.79 -14.48 -16.15
CA ASN A 186 -0.92 -14.80 -17.28
C ASN A 186 -0.23 -13.56 -17.86
N TYR A 187 -0.91 -12.41 -17.90
CA TYR A 187 -0.30 -11.15 -18.31
C TYR A 187 0.79 -10.69 -17.35
N LEU A 188 0.56 -10.80 -16.03
CA LEU A 188 1.55 -10.49 -15.02
C LEU A 188 2.80 -11.33 -15.22
N ILE A 189 2.67 -12.65 -15.29
CA ILE A 189 3.82 -13.57 -15.48
C ILE A 189 4.59 -13.26 -16.77
N ASN A 190 3.91 -12.94 -17.87
CA ASN A 190 4.57 -12.60 -19.13
C ASN A 190 5.25 -11.21 -19.14
N SER A 191 4.82 -10.30 -18.25
CA SER A 191 5.41 -8.96 -18.11
C SER A 191 6.65 -8.92 -17.20
N LEU A 192 6.90 -9.99 -16.43
CA LEU A 192 8.11 -10.15 -15.64
C LEU A 192 9.22 -10.71 -16.54
N LYS A 193 10.32 -9.98 -16.71
CA LYS A 193 11.51 -10.45 -17.45
C LYS A 193 12.77 -10.25 -16.61
N GLY A 194 13.39 -11.33 -16.16
CA GLY A 194 14.67 -11.26 -15.45
C GLY A 194 14.96 -12.58 -14.75
N GLU A 195 16.24 -12.89 -14.56
CA GLU A 195 16.63 -13.98 -13.66
C GLU A 195 16.17 -13.60 -12.25
N SER A 196 15.39 -14.49 -11.64
CA SER A 196 15.12 -14.42 -10.20
C SER A 196 16.49 -14.46 -9.49
N LEU A 197 16.93 -13.31 -8.97
CA LEU A 197 18.07 -13.24 -8.04
C LEU A 197 17.64 -13.72 -6.65
#